data_AF-A0AAE8ISX3-F1
#
_entry.id   AF-A0AAE8ISX3-F1
#
_cell.length_a   1.000
_cell.length_b   1.000
_cell.length_c   1.000
_cell.angle_alpha   90.00
_cell.angle_beta   90.00
_cell.angle_gamma   90.00
#
_symmetry.space_group_name_H-M   'P 1'
#
loop_
_entity.id
_entity.type
_entity.pdbx_description
1 polymer ?
#
loop_
_entity_poly.entity_id
_entity_poly.type
_entity_poly.pdbx_seq_one_letter_code
_entity_poly.pdbx_strand_id
1 'polypeptide(L)'
;MSKVKILSAIASNSGVTLFLDNGEELNLKKDTKRTKEILDQTVEALKRGEHMEIDLATFSIEKTIEEKTNGVVRFVRGRFSQLKALLGGTPSEPEPKTTTVVLGSVKPTPAPTPVMELTKPSVSSRYVPQDKGPAVEYEPEELHAVVNNKVIPGVEALTPYMDAINHGEDAAGFQKFMERIASVIDSRSHTIKELLNFMSKGDLPIADDGSIVAYKVLQSTSNGFVDCHSRKVTQKLGSFVQMDEKLVDPNRRNECSTGLHIARRGYLSGFSGDIITLVKVAPEDVIAVPPGEPNKMRAKGYHIVAVLPADVHPTLRSNKPMTGHEKASKLLADVIKGNHTSILEIVNIGSAYGGNVTVTPVEGAKKMARADVGTSGVAKALDDRPEVIEEKVDVSIRDLRKRVDEVELSRQKKPSKAVQKAAASGDLSAAISAAMTAPSEPVSSPESKIGKGTAKPTPEKVEKSKKVVEKAKAEKELPEKHTLALVLHAEGKSNRQIEAELHICRKTLKKLFDARGLKPNG
;
A
#
# COMPACT_ATOMS: atom_id res chain seq x y z
N MET A 1 5.80 9.24 -23.10
CA MET A 1 6.97 8.61 -23.73
C MET A 1 7.44 7.53 -22.77
N SER A 2 7.12 6.26 -23.02
CA SER A 2 7.32 5.17 -22.05
C SER A 2 8.52 4.26 -22.36
N LYS A 3 9.00 4.31 -23.60
CA LYS A 3 10.21 3.64 -24.04
C LYS A 3 11.41 4.54 -23.78
N VAL A 4 12.39 4.00 -23.07
CA VAL A 4 13.66 4.66 -22.79
C VAL A 4 14.79 3.75 -23.20
N LYS A 5 15.86 4.33 -23.73
CA LYS A 5 17.06 3.58 -24.10
C LYS A 5 18.06 3.68 -22.96
N ILE A 6 18.50 2.54 -22.45
CA ILE A 6 19.40 2.50 -21.30
C ILE A 6 20.84 2.45 -21.80
N LEU A 7 21.64 3.45 -21.41
CA LEU A 7 23.04 3.61 -21.81
C LEU A 7 24.01 2.91 -20.86
N SER A 8 23.74 3.02 -19.56
CA SER A 8 24.54 2.40 -18.51
C SER A 8 23.74 2.20 -17.23
N ALA A 9 24.28 1.40 -16.33
CA ALA A 9 23.71 1.12 -15.02
C ALA A 9 24.82 1.18 -13.98
N ILE A 10 24.58 1.86 -12.85
CA ILE A 10 25.49 1.88 -11.70
C ILE A 10 24.76 1.26 -10.51
N ALA A 11 25.35 0.22 -9.94
CA ALA A 11 24.84 -0.41 -8.73
C ALA A 11 25.43 0.23 -7.48
N SER A 12 24.57 0.65 -6.56
CA SER A 12 24.94 1.22 -5.26
C SER A 12 24.50 0.30 -4.12
N ASN A 13 24.78 0.69 -2.87
CA ASN A 13 24.28 -0.04 -1.71
C ASN A 13 22.76 0.11 -1.51
N SER A 14 22.14 1.11 -2.13
CA SER A 14 20.71 1.43 -2.00
C SER A 14 19.86 0.99 -3.20
N GLY A 15 20.48 0.55 -4.31
CA GLY A 15 19.74 0.19 -5.51
C GLY A 15 20.59 0.18 -6.79
N VAL A 16 19.93 0.34 -7.92
CA VAL A 16 20.58 0.53 -9.23
C VAL A 16 20.12 1.83 -9.86
N THR A 17 21.05 2.65 -10.32
CA THR A 17 20.77 3.85 -11.09
C THR A 17 20.99 3.53 -12.56
N LEU A 18 19.94 3.66 -13.38
CA LEU A 18 20.03 3.53 -14.83
C LEU A 18 20.19 4.91 -15.45
N PHE A 19 21.16 5.07 -16.36
CA PHE A 19 21.36 6.29 -17.13
C PHE A 19 20.70 6.12 -18.50
N LEU A 20 19.80 7.04 -18.80
CA LEU A 20 18.98 7.02 -20.00
C LEU A 20 19.61 7.86 -21.11
N ASP A 21 19.24 7.61 -22.36
CA ASP A 21 19.73 8.34 -23.53
C ASP A 21 19.30 9.81 -23.59
N ASN A 22 18.20 10.14 -22.91
CA ASN A 22 17.74 11.51 -22.71
C ASN A 22 18.52 12.28 -21.63
N GLY A 23 19.51 11.66 -20.98
CA GLY A 23 20.33 12.25 -19.92
C GLY A 23 19.71 12.20 -18.52
N GLU A 24 18.54 11.57 -18.36
CA GLU A 24 17.91 11.37 -17.05
C GLU A 24 18.46 10.14 -16.31
N GLU A 25 18.35 10.16 -14.99
CA GLU A 25 18.71 9.06 -14.09
C GLU A 25 17.45 8.39 -13.52
N LEU A 26 17.35 7.07 -13.67
CA LEU A 26 16.30 6.27 -13.07
C LEU A 26 16.84 5.47 -11.89
N ASN A 27 16.42 5.83 -10.68
CA ASN A 27 16.82 5.17 -9.45
C ASN A 27 15.86 4.03 -9.08
N LEU A 28 16.35 2.80 -9.21
CA LEU A 28 15.65 1.56 -8.91
C LEU A 28 16.01 1.06 -7.50
N LYS A 29 15.02 0.87 -6.63
CA LYS A 29 15.24 0.37 -5.26
C LYS A 29 15.70 -1.09 -5.28
N LYS A 30 16.73 -1.39 -4.49
CA LYS A 30 17.48 -2.65 -4.48
C LYS A 30 16.65 -3.94 -4.40
N ASP A 31 15.48 -3.88 -3.76
CA ASP A 31 14.74 -5.09 -3.38
C ASP A 31 13.40 -5.27 -4.14
N THR A 32 13.07 -4.42 -5.11
CA THR A 32 11.77 -4.53 -5.80
C THR A 32 11.80 -5.55 -6.94
N LYS A 33 10.73 -6.35 -7.10
CA LYS A 33 10.52 -7.25 -8.27
C LYS A 33 10.67 -6.52 -9.60
N ARG A 34 10.12 -5.29 -9.67
CA ARG A 34 10.30 -4.35 -10.78
C ARG A 34 11.78 -4.12 -11.11
N THR A 35 12.62 -3.92 -10.11
CA THR A 35 14.06 -3.71 -10.31
C THR A 35 14.72 -4.97 -10.86
N LYS A 36 14.38 -6.15 -10.33
CA LYS A 36 14.88 -7.42 -10.87
C LYS A 36 14.47 -7.62 -12.33
N GLU A 37 13.20 -7.44 -12.67
CA GLU A 37 12.70 -7.65 -14.03
C GLU A 37 13.32 -6.68 -15.03
N ILE A 38 13.48 -5.40 -14.64
CA ILE A 38 14.22 -4.43 -15.45
C ILE A 38 15.67 -4.89 -15.61
N LEU A 39 16.37 -5.27 -14.53
CA LEU A 39 17.77 -5.68 -14.59
C LEU A 39 17.98 -6.99 -15.37
N ASP A 40 17.14 -7.99 -15.23
CA ASP A 40 17.24 -9.27 -15.96
C ASP A 40 17.14 -9.05 -17.47
N GLN A 41 16.29 -8.09 -17.90
CA GLN A 41 16.21 -7.70 -19.31
C GLN A 41 17.42 -6.85 -19.73
N THR A 42 17.77 -5.83 -18.93
CA THR A 42 18.77 -4.83 -19.35
C THR A 42 20.22 -5.34 -19.29
N VAL A 43 20.57 -6.11 -18.26
CA VAL A 43 21.97 -6.46 -17.95
C VAL A 43 22.60 -7.31 -19.06
N GLU A 44 21.87 -8.25 -19.65
CA GLU A 44 22.41 -9.10 -20.72
C GLU A 44 22.68 -8.32 -22.02
N ALA A 45 21.88 -7.31 -22.36
CA ALA A 45 22.18 -6.43 -23.49
C ALA A 45 23.35 -5.49 -23.19
N LEU A 46 23.39 -4.91 -21.98
CA LEU A 46 24.51 -4.06 -21.55
C LEU A 46 25.84 -4.82 -21.59
N LYS A 47 25.85 -6.12 -21.23
CA LYS A 47 27.02 -7.02 -21.36
C LYS A 47 27.51 -7.16 -22.80
N ARG A 48 26.61 -7.19 -23.77
CA ARG A 48 26.94 -7.28 -25.20
C ARG A 48 27.35 -5.93 -25.82
N GLY A 49 27.28 -4.84 -25.05
CA GLY A 49 27.48 -3.48 -25.55
C GLY A 49 26.31 -2.96 -26.39
N GLU A 50 25.15 -3.63 -26.30
CA GLU A 50 23.92 -3.24 -26.97
C GLU A 50 23.16 -2.25 -26.09
N HIS A 51 22.57 -1.24 -26.72
CA HIS A 51 21.66 -0.32 -26.04
C HIS A 51 20.25 -0.88 -26.13
N MET A 52 19.67 -1.26 -24.99
CA MET A 52 18.32 -1.83 -24.93
C MET A 52 17.29 -0.71 -24.74
N GLU A 53 16.23 -0.76 -25.55
CA GLU A 53 15.04 0.06 -25.37
C GLU A 53 14.04 -0.73 -24.52
N ILE A 54 13.70 -0.19 -23.35
CA ILE A 54 12.75 -0.83 -22.42
C ILE A 54 11.55 0.09 -22.25
N ASP A 55 10.34 -0.48 -22.35
CA ASP A 55 9.13 0.20 -21.93
C ASP A 55 9.00 0.09 -20.41
N LEU A 56 9.38 1.14 -19.69
CA LEU A 56 9.30 1.20 -18.22
C LEU A 56 7.87 1.03 -17.70
N ALA A 57 6.89 1.35 -18.53
CA ALA A 57 5.49 1.26 -18.17
C ALA A 57 5.05 -0.21 -18.06
N THR A 58 5.72 -1.15 -18.75
CA THR A 58 5.47 -2.60 -18.63
C THR A 58 5.71 -3.14 -17.21
N PHE A 59 6.46 -2.42 -16.39
CA PHE A 59 6.79 -2.83 -15.00
C PHE A 59 6.09 -1.96 -13.94
N SER A 60 5.11 -1.16 -14.35
CA SER A 60 4.32 -0.33 -13.44
C SER A 60 3.06 -1.09 -13.03
N ILE A 61 2.94 -1.37 -11.73
CA ILE A 61 1.73 -1.95 -11.14
C ILE A 61 0.52 -1.06 -11.47
N GLU A 62 0.72 0.25 -11.43
CA GLU A 62 -0.28 1.26 -11.78
C GLU A 62 -0.79 1.09 -13.22
N LYS A 63 0.10 0.90 -14.20
CA LYS A 63 -0.28 0.64 -15.59
C LYS A 63 -1.00 -0.70 -15.74
N THR A 64 -0.55 -1.74 -15.06
CA THR A 64 -1.24 -3.04 -15.07
C THR A 64 -2.68 -2.92 -14.56
N ILE A 65 -2.89 -2.13 -13.51
CA ILE A 65 -4.24 -1.86 -12.98
C ILE A 65 -5.04 -1.00 -13.97
N GLU A 66 -4.44 0.03 -14.55
CA GLU A 66 -5.08 0.83 -15.60
C GLU A 66 -5.57 -0.05 -16.75
N GLU A 67 -4.71 -0.93 -17.27
CA GLU A 67 -5.05 -1.86 -18.35
C GLU A 67 -6.15 -2.83 -17.92
N LYS A 68 -6.03 -3.46 -16.75
CA LYS A 68 -7.04 -4.41 -16.23
C LYS A 68 -8.38 -3.77 -15.88
N THR A 69 -8.40 -2.47 -15.62
CA THR A 69 -9.63 -1.70 -15.37
C THR A 69 -10.10 -0.94 -16.61
N ASN A 70 -9.52 -1.21 -17.79
CA ASN A 70 -9.83 -0.50 -19.05
C ASN A 70 -9.75 1.03 -18.93
N GLY A 71 -8.80 1.54 -18.13
CA GLY A 71 -8.57 2.96 -17.90
C GLY A 71 -9.58 3.62 -16.95
N VAL A 72 -10.47 2.86 -16.31
CA VAL A 72 -11.42 3.39 -15.32
C VAL A 72 -10.66 3.89 -14.08
N VAL A 73 -9.65 3.15 -13.64
CA VAL A 73 -8.75 3.56 -12.56
C VAL A 73 -7.42 3.97 -13.15
N ARG A 74 -7.13 5.28 -13.14
CA ARG A 74 -5.85 5.85 -13.57
C ARG A 74 -5.03 6.37 -12.41
N PHE A 75 -3.73 6.47 -12.56
CA PHE A 75 -2.84 6.96 -11.52
C PHE A 75 -2.06 8.20 -11.95
N VAL A 76 -1.92 9.15 -11.03
CA VAL A 76 -1.19 10.40 -11.28
C VAL A 76 -0.40 10.76 -10.02
N ARG A 77 0.84 11.23 -10.19
CA ARG A 77 1.63 11.81 -9.09
C ARG A 77 1.52 13.33 -9.12
N GLY A 78 1.38 13.93 -7.94
CA GLY A 78 1.36 15.38 -7.81
C GLY A 78 0.81 15.81 -6.46
N ARG A 79 0.62 17.12 -6.29
CA ARG A 79 -0.05 17.65 -5.09
C ARG A 79 -1.56 17.47 -5.20
N PHE A 80 -2.20 16.96 -4.17
CA PHE A 80 -3.64 16.67 -4.19
C PHE A 80 -4.46 17.94 -4.48
N SER A 81 -4.13 19.07 -3.85
CA SER A 81 -4.81 20.36 -4.08
C SER A 81 -4.77 20.79 -5.55
N GLN A 82 -3.61 20.65 -6.21
CA GLN A 82 -3.41 21.00 -7.61
C GLN A 82 -4.17 20.07 -8.55
N LEU A 83 -4.07 18.76 -8.32
CA LEU A 83 -4.76 17.76 -9.14
C LEU A 83 -6.28 17.88 -9.00
N LYS A 84 -6.79 18.14 -7.79
CA LYS A 84 -8.22 18.35 -7.54
C LYS A 84 -8.74 19.59 -8.28
N ALA A 85 -7.99 20.69 -8.25
CA ALA A 85 -8.36 21.92 -8.97
C ALA A 85 -8.38 21.72 -10.49
N LEU A 86 -7.42 20.97 -11.04
CA LEU A 86 -7.33 20.69 -12.48
C LEU A 86 -8.46 19.80 -13.02
N LEU A 87 -8.98 18.89 -12.19
CA LEU A 87 -9.98 17.90 -12.60
C LEU A 87 -11.43 18.27 -12.20
N GLY A 88 -11.66 19.54 -11.83
CA GLY A 88 -13.01 20.09 -11.67
C GLY A 88 -13.57 20.09 -10.25
N GLY A 89 -12.73 19.85 -9.22
CA GLY A 89 -13.10 20.15 -7.84
C GLY A 89 -12.88 21.63 -7.56
N THR A 90 -13.92 22.36 -7.15
CA THR A 90 -13.70 23.64 -6.48
C THR A 90 -12.82 23.37 -5.25
N PRO A 91 -11.70 24.10 -5.10
CA PRO A 91 -10.99 24.13 -3.82
C PRO A 91 -12.01 24.51 -2.75
N SER A 92 -12.02 23.81 -1.61
CA SER A 92 -12.60 24.40 -0.42
C SER A 92 -11.82 25.68 -0.16
N GLU A 93 -12.46 26.84 -0.36
CA GLU A 93 -11.86 28.16 -0.14
C GLU A 93 -11.15 28.22 1.22
N PRO A 94 -9.96 28.83 1.23
CA PRO A 94 -9.93 30.21 1.68
C PRO A 94 -9.58 31.14 0.51
N GLU A 95 -10.33 32.23 0.40
CA GLU A 95 -10.26 33.22 -0.68
C GLU A 95 -8.84 33.53 -1.19
N PRO A 96 -8.57 33.43 -2.51
CA PRO A 96 -7.38 34.02 -3.08
C PRO A 96 -7.67 35.49 -3.44
N LYS A 97 -7.09 36.43 -2.69
CA LYS A 97 -6.95 37.81 -3.16
C LYS A 97 -5.92 37.83 -4.29
N THR A 98 -6.41 37.92 -5.52
CA THR A 98 -5.61 38.13 -6.74
C THR A 98 -4.76 39.40 -6.58
N THR A 99 -3.44 39.27 -6.65
CA THR A 99 -2.55 40.42 -6.87
C THR A 99 -1.97 40.28 -8.27
N THR A 100 -2.47 41.10 -9.19
CA THR A 100 -1.92 41.26 -10.53
C THR A 100 -0.57 41.98 -10.42
N VAL A 101 0.53 41.30 -10.72
CA VAL A 101 1.83 41.94 -10.89
C VAL A 101 1.95 42.39 -12.35
N VAL A 102 1.81 43.69 -12.57
CA VAL A 102 2.21 44.33 -13.84
C VAL A 102 3.74 44.43 -13.84
N LEU A 103 4.40 43.67 -14.72
CA LEU A 103 5.84 43.76 -14.96
C LEU A 103 6.17 45.09 -15.65
N GLY A 104 7.05 45.86 -15.03
CA GLY A 104 7.41 47.22 -15.43
C GLY A 104 8.23 47.30 -16.72
N SER A 105 7.93 48.34 -17.50
CA SER A 105 8.75 48.83 -18.60
C SER A 105 9.77 49.83 -18.05
N VAL A 106 11.07 49.53 -18.18
CA VAL A 106 12.16 50.44 -17.81
C VAL A 106 12.41 51.43 -18.95
N LYS A 107 12.43 52.74 -18.65
CA LYS A 107 13.23 53.73 -19.39
C LYS A 107 13.74 54.85 -18.45
N PRO A 108 14.91 55.45 -18.76
CA PRO A 108 15.81 56.06 -17.77
C PRO A 108 15.57 57.55 -17.49
N THR A 109 16.05 57.98 -16.32
CA THR A 109 16.07 59.34 -15.76
C THR A 109 16.98 60.31 -16.53
N PRO A 110 16.65 61.61 -16.53
CA PRO A 110 17.64 62.65 -16.22
C PRO A 110 17.22 63.57 -15.06
N ALA A 111 18.22 64.25 -14.48
CA ALA A 111 18.30 64.88 -13.16
C ALA A 111 17.83 66.38 -13.12
N PRO A 112 18.17 67.22 -12.10
CA PRO A 112 17.30 67.54 -10.95
C PRO A 112 17.05 69.06 -10.71
N THR A 113 16.36 69.38 -9.59
CA THR A 113 16.30 70.64 -8.77
C THR A 113 15.04 71.55 -8.89
N PRO A 114 14.78 72.46 -7.91
CA PRO A 114 14.66 72.26 -6.44
C PRO A 114 13.49 73.05 -5.79
N VAL A 115 13.04 72.71 -4.58
CA VAL A 115 12.70 73.72 -3.54
C VAL A 115 12.50 73.12 -2.14
N MET A 116 13.35 73.60 -1.21
CA MET A 116 13.14 73.94 0.22
C MET A 116 12.67 72.87 1.22
N GLU A 117 12.89 73.06 2.52
CA GLU A 117 14.08 73.16 3.36
C GLU A 117 13.59 72.91 4.80
N LEU A 118 14.33 72.06 5.53
CA LEU A 118 14.42 71.86 6.99
C LEU A 118 13.16 71.83 7.88
N THR A 119 12.97 70.70 8.58
CA THR A 119 13.13 70.60 10.06
C THR A 119 13.17 69.13 10.52
N LYS A 120 14.09 68.80 11.44
CA LYS A 120 14.31 67.49 12.12
C LYS A 120 13.63 67.52 13.51
N PRO A 121 13.65 66.46 14.36
CA PRO A 121 13.56 65.00 14.18
C PRO A 121 12.50 64.35 15.11
N SER A 122 12.10 63.08 14.89
CA SER A 122 11.83 62.18 16.02
C SER A 122 11.97 60.71 15.61
N VAL A 123 12.84 60.00 16.34
CA VAL A 123 13.06 58.57 16.22
C VAL A 123 11.98 57.88 17.06
N SER A 124 11.01 57.27 16.39
CA SER A 124 10.13 56.24 16.95
C SER A 124 9.93 55.17 15.87
N SER A 125 10.97 54.39 15.59
CA SER A 125 10.79 53.16 14.84
C SER A 125 10.17 52.11 15.76
N ARG A 126 8.84 52.09 15.85
CA ARG A 126 8.13 50.88 16.27
C ARG A 126 8.29 49.86 15.15
N TYR A 127 9.00 48.76 15.45
CA TYR A 127 9.03 47.59 14.58
C TYR A 127 7.60 47.08 14.41
N VAL A 128 7.04 47.23 13.21
CA VAL A 128 5.81 46.56 12.80
C VAL A 128 6.24 45.22 12.22
N PRO A 129 5.87 44.07 12.82
CA PRO A 129 6.11 42.79 12.20
C PRO A 129 5.39 42.78 10.86
N GLN A 130 6.12 42.61 9.77
CA GLN A 130 5.48 42.34 8.48
C GLN A 130 4.69 41.05 8.63
N ASP A 131 3.41 41.10 8.23
CA ASP A 131 2.56 39.94 8.05
C ASP A 131 3.32 38.93 7.19
N LYS A 132 3.84 37.87 7.83
CA LYS A 132 4.20 36.68 7.10
C LYS A 132 2.86 36.16 6.59
N GLY A 133 2.62 36.32 5.29
CA GLY A 133 1.49 35.68 4.61
C GLY A 133 1.38 34.20 5.05
N PRO A 134 0.19 33.60 4.97
CA PRO A 134 -0.07 32.28 5.53
C PRO A 134 1.04 31.33 5.12
N ALA A 135 1.60 30.62 6.11
CA ALA A 135 2.61 29.60 5.86
C ALA A 135 2.06 28.68 4.77
N VAL A 136 2.71 28.66 3.61
CA VAL A 136 2.35 27.72 2.54
C VAL A 136 2.56 26.33 3.12
N GLU A 137 1.47 25.66 3.47
CA GLU A 137 1.50 24.30 3.98
C GLU A 137 2.12 23.45 2.87
N TYR A 138 3.33 22.95 3.10
CA TYR A 138 4.03 22.15 2.11
C TYR A 138 3.27 20.83 1.94
N GLU A 139 2.54 20.73 0.83
CA GLU A 139 1.90 19.48 0.42
C GLU A 139 2.89 18.67 -0.42
N PRO A 140 3.29 17.46 0.01
CA PRO A 140 4.18 16.60 -0.75
C PRO A 140 3.48 16.08 -2.00
N GLU A 141 4.26 15.71 -3.02
CA GLU A 141 3.75 14.98 -4.17
C GLU A 141 3.47 13.52 -3.79
N GLU A 142 2.20 13.13 -3.82
CA GLU A 142 1.72 11.78 -3.50
C GLU A 142 1.20 11.10 -4.78
N LEU A 143 1.04 9.78 -4.75
CA LEU A 143 0.32 9.04 -5.80
C LEU A 143 -1.19 9.16 -5.53
N HIS A 144 -1.94 9.44 -6.58
CA HIS A 144 -3.40 9.56 -6.54
C HIS A 144 -4.01 8.65 -7.59
N ALA A 145 -5.21 8.14 -7.33
CA ALA A 145 -6.04 7.57 -8.38
C ALA A 145 -6.98 8.63 -8.95
N VAL A 146 -7.28 8.54 -10.24
CA VAL A 146 -8.30 9.34 -10.93
C VAL A 146 -9.36 8.38 -11.44
N VAL A 147 -10.57 8.52 -10.90
CA VAL A 147 -11.72 7.66 -11.22
C VAL A 147 -12.93 8.56 -11.42
N ASN A 148 -13.64 8.42 -12.53
CA ASN A 148 -14.80 9.25 -12.88
C ASN A 148 -14.51 10.76 -12.74
N ASN A 149 -13.34 11.20 -13.23
CA ASN A 149 -12.80 12.57 -13.14
C ASN A 149 -12.57 13.09 -11.71
N LYS A 150 -12.52 12.22 -10.71
CA LYS A 150 -12.26 12.62 -9.32
C LYS A 150 -10.95 12.05 -8.83
N VAL A 151 -10.21 12.87 -8.09
CA VAL A 151 -8.92 12.52 -7.49
C VAL A 151 -9.15 11.86 -6.14
N ILE A 152 -8.64 10.64 -5.98
CA ILE A 152 -8.69 9.85 -4.75
C ILE A 152 -7.28 9.81 -4.14
N PRO A 153 -7.07 10.37 -2.94
CA PRO A 153 -5.77 10.39 -2.28
C PRO A 153 -5.52 9.14 -1.44
N GLY A 154 -4.24 8.87 -1.12
CA GLY A 154 -3.83 7.80 -0.20
C GLY A 154 -3.97 6.39 -0.79
N VAL A 155 -3.89 6.26 -2.12
CA VAL A 155 -4.07 4.99 -2.83
C VAL A 155 -2.88 4.04 -2.66
N GLU A 156 -1.73 4.54 -2.21
CA GLU A 156 -0.60 3.72 -1.81
C GLU A 156 -0.96 2.77 -0.66
N ALA A 157 -1.93 3.14 0.17
CA ALA A 157 -2.45 2.26 1.21
C ALA A 157 -3.09 0.98 0.63
N LEU A 158 -3.46 0.97 -0.65
CA LEU A 158 -4.04 -0.20 -1.32
C LEU A 158 -2.99 -1.11 -1.99
N THR A 159 -1.70 -0.90 -1.74
CA THR A 159 -0.61 -1.71 -2.30
C THR A 159 -0.86 -3.23 -2.22
N PRO A 160 -1.34 -3.82 -1.09
CA PRO A 160 -1.61 -5.26 -1.04
C PRO A 160 -2.62 -5.76 -2.09
N TYR A 161 -3.63 -4.96 -2.42
CA TYR A 161 -4.64 -5.30 -3.44
C TYR A 161 -4.09 -5.09 -4.85
N MET A 162 -3.32 -4.01 -5.04
CA MET A 162 -2.65 -3.70 -6.29
C MET A 162 -1.64 -4.78 -6.67
N ASP A 163 -0.85 -5.26 -5.70
CA ASP A 163 0.09 -6.38 -5.87
C ASP A 163 -0.63 -7.68 -6.20
N ALA A 164 -1.77 -7.94 -5.56
CA ALA A 164 -2.57 -9.12 -5.85
C ALA A 164 -3.10 -9.12 -7.30
N ILE A 165 -3.61 -7.97 -7.76
CA ILE A 165 -4.04 -7.78 -9.15
C ILE A 165 -2.86 -7.96 -10.10
N ASN A 166 -1.70 -7.38 -9.78
CA ASN A 166 -0.49 -7.55 -10.57
C ASN A 166 -0.05 -9.02 -10.66
N HIS A 167 -0.30 -9.81 -9.62
CA HIS A 167 -0.03 -11.26 -9.59
C HIS A 167 -1.13 -12.14 -10.20
N GLY A 168 -2.05 -11.55 -10.95
CA GLY A 168 -3.02 -12.29 -11.76
C GLY A 168 -4.43 -12.33 -11.18
N GLU A 169 -4.69 -11.69 -10.03
CA GLU A 169 -6.07 -11.54 -9.57
C GLU A 169 -6.87 -10.60 -10.47
N ASP A 170 -8.19 -10.78 -10.41
CA ASP A 170 -9.16 -9.99 -11.15
C ASP A 170 -9.26 -8.57 -10.55
N ALA A 171 -9.35 -7.57 -11.43
CA ALA A 171 -9.44 -6.16 -11.04
C ALA A 171 -10.88 -5.67 -10.89
N ALA A 172 -11.90 -6.46 -11.30
CA ALA A 172 -13.29 -5.99 -11.33
C ALA A 172 -13.82 -5.51 -9.97
N GLY A 173 -13.54 -6.26 -8.89
CA GLY A 173 -13.92 -5.86 -7.53
C GLY A 173 -13.22 -4.58 -7.09
N PHE A 174 -11.92 -4.45 -7.39
CA PHE A 174 -11.13 -3.26 -7.08
C PHE A 174 -11.62 -2.02 -7.85
N GLN A 175 -11.93 -2.17 -9.15
CA GLN A 175 -12.51 -1.11 -9.96
C GLN A 175 -13.80 -0.58 -9.34
N LYS A 176 -14.76 -1.46 -9.03
CA LYS A 176 -16.03 -1.06 -8.43
C LYS A 176 -15.86 -0.43 -7.04
N PHE A 177 -14.91 -0.93 -6.25
CA PHE A 177 -14.56 -0.32 -4.97
C PHE A 177 -14.10 1.13 -5.16
N MET A 178 -13.24 1.38 -6.14
CA MET A 178 -12.74 2.72 -6.45
C MET A 178 -13.83 3.64 -7.05
N GLU A 179 -14.72 3.12 -7.90
CA GLU A 179 -15.89 3.85 -8.41
C GLU A 179 -16.84 4.28 -7.28
N ARG A 180 -17.08 3.38 -6.32
CA ARG A 180 -17.91 3.67 -5.13
C ARG A 180 -17.27 4.73 -4.24
N ILE A 181 -15.95 4.68 -4.05
CA ILE A 181 -15.22 5.75 -3.36
C ILE A 181 -15.36 7.09 -4.10
N ALA A 182 -15.20 7.10 -5.42
CA ALA A 182 -15.36 8.31 -6.24
C ALA A 182 -16.75 8.94 -6.06
N SER A 183 -17.80 8.14 -5.81
CA SER A 183 -19.15 8.69 -5.59
C SER A 183 -19.26 9.61 -4.37
N VAL A 184 -18.39 9.46 -3.35
CA VAL A 184 -18.46 10.21 -2.08
C VAL A 184 -17.22 11.07 -1.77
N ILE A 185 -16.17 11.02 -2.60
CA ILE A 185 -14.89 11.66 -2.30
C ILE A 185 -14.97 13.18 -2.10
N ASP A 186 -15.89 13.87 -2.80
CA ASP A 186 -16.01 15.33 -2.75
C ASP A 186 -16.45 15.83 -1.37
N SER A 187 -17.30 15.06 -0.68
CA SER A 187 -17.80 15.39 0.66
C SER A 187 -17.05 14.65 1.77
N ARG A 188 -16.26 13.61 1.46
CA ARG A 188 -15.66 12.71 2.46
C ARG A 188 -14.19 12.37 2.23
N SER A 189 -13.41 13.26 1.62
CA SER A 189 -11.99 13.03 1.32
C SER A 189 -11.16 12.52 2.51
N HIS A 190 -11.36 13.09 3.70
CA HIS A 190 -10.68 12.64 4.92
C HIS A 190 -11.08 11.22 5.33
N THR A 191 -12.37 10.92 5.42
CA THR A 191 -12.88 9.57 5.74
C THR A 191 -12.37 8.53 4.74
N ILE A 192 -12.30 8.90 3.45
CA ILE A 192 -11.74 8.01 2.42
C ILE A 192 -10.26 7.73 2.67
N LYS A 193 -9.41 8.75 2.90
CA LYS A 193 -7.97 8.53 3.20
C LYS A 193 -7.79 7.60 4.40
N GLU A 194 -8.66 7.72 5.40
CA GLU A 194 -8.66 6.85 6.58
C GLU A 194 -9.16 5.44 6.30
N LEU A 195 -10.19 5.29 5.47
CA LEU A 195 -10.66 4.00 4.99
C LEU A 195 -9.57 3.28 4.20
N LEU A 196 -8.88 3.96 3.28
CA LEU A 196 -7.78 3.36 2.53
C LEU A 196 -6.65 2.92 3.47
N ASN A 197 -6.28 3.77 4.43
CA ASN A 197 -5.32 3.39 5.48
C ASN A 197 -5.82 2.21 6.33
N PHE A 198 -7.12 2.12 6.61
CA PHE A 198 -7.72 0.98 7.29
C PHE A 198 -7.60 -0.32 6.47
N MET A 199 -7.74 -0.23 5.14
CA MET A 199 -7.61 -1.35 4.22
C MET A 199 -6.16 -1.82 4.02
N SER A 200 -5.15 -0.98 4.37
CA SER A 200 -3.72 -1.24 4.14
C SER A 200 -3.14 -2.51 4.78
N LYS A 201 -3.83 -3.08 5.76
CA LYS A 201 -3.42 -4.35 6.36
C LYS A 201 -3.63 -5.56 5.45
N GLY A 202 -4.50 -5.43 4.43
CA GLY A 202 -4.81 -6.55 3.54
C GLY A 202 -5.48 -7.72 4.26
N ASP A 203 -6.15 -7.51 5.39
CA ASP A 203 -6.89 -8.59 6.09
C ASP A 203 -8.39 -8.60 5.74
N LEU A 204 -8.82 -7.69 4.85
CA LEU A 204 -10.21 -7.47 4.44
C LEU A 204 -10.36 -7.57 2.91
N PRO A 205 -10.94 -8.65 2.38
CA PRO A 205 -11.15 -8.79 0.94
C PRO A 205 -12.12 -7.75 0.38
N ILE A 206 -11.90 -7.38 -0.89
CA ILE A 206 -12.85 -6.61 -1.70
C ILE A 206 -13.66 -7.61 -2.53
N ALA A 207 -15.00 -7.55 -2.44
CA ALA A 207 -15.88 -8.40 -3.22
C ALA A 207 -16.04 -7.89 -4.67
N ASP A 208 -16.56 -8.75 -5.56
CA ASP A 208 -16.78 -8.45 -6.98
C ASP A 208 -17.77 -7.29 -7.23
N ASP A 209 -18.51 -6.85 -6.22
CA ASP A 209 -19.40 -5.68 -6.24
C ASP A 209 -18.78 -4.42 -5.61
N GLY A 210 -17.48 -4.45 -5.30
CA GLY A 210 -16.73 -3.35 -4.71
C GLY A 210 -17.05 -3.09 -3.24
N SER A 211 -17.76 -3.99 -2.55
CA SER A 211 -17.93 -3.91 -1.10
C SER A 211 -16.76 -4.53 -0.34
N ILE A 212 -16.57 -4.08 0.89
CA ILE A 212 -15.58 -4.60 1.82
C ILE A 212 -16.19 -5.80 2.55
N VAL A 213 -15.50 -6.94 2.50
CA VAL A 213 -15.83 -8.11 3.32
C VAL A 213 -15.14 -7.98 4.67
N ALA A 214 -15.92 -7.94 5.73
CA ALA A 214 -15.43 -7.72 7.09
C ALA A 214 -16.10 -8.67 8.09
N TYR A 215 -15.76 -8.51 9.38
CA TYR A 215 -16.24 -9.37 10.45
C TYR A 215 -17.19 -8.63 11.39
N LYS A 216 -18.19 -9.34 11.89
CA LYS A 216 -19.07 -8.86 12.96
C LYS A 216 -19.25 -9.97 14.00
N VAL A 217 -19.04 -9.62 15.27
CA VAL A 217 -19.29 -10.51 16.41
C VAL A 217 -20.66 -10.18 17.00
N LEU A 218 -21.47 -11.21 17.18
CA LEU A 218 -22.84 -11.14 17.66
C LEU A 218 -23.07 -12.15 18.78
N GLN A 219 -24.18 -12.00 19.50
CA GLN A 219 -24.67 -13.04 20.39
C GLN A 219 -25.84 -13.78 19.75
N SER A 220 -25.83 -15.10 19.84
CA SER A 220 -27.01 -15.94 19.60
C SER A 220 -28.19 -15.62 20.52
N THR A 221 -29.37 -15.80 19.97
CA THR A 221 -30.67 -15.78 20.65
C THR A 221 -31.53 -16.92 20.09
N SER A 222 -32.70 -17.16 20.67
CA SER A 222 -33.63 -18.18 20.16
C SER A 222 -34.06 -17.93 18.71
N ASN A 223 -34.06 -16.68 18.25
CA ASN A 223 -34.63 -16.27 16.96
C ASN A 223 -33.64 -15.60 16.01
N GLY A 224 -32.33 -15.83 16.20
CA GLY A 224 -31.27 -15.20 15.40
C GLY A 224 -30.16 -14.68 16.28
N PHE A 225 -29.73 -13.45 16.05
CA PHE A 225 -28.60 -12.84 16.75
C PHE A 225 -28.92 -11.40 17.18
N VAL A 226 -28.18 -10.91 18.17
CA VAL A 226 -28.18 -9.51 18.60
C VAL A 226 -26.76 -8.95 18.68
N ASP A 227 -26.63 -7.63 18.64
CA ASP A 227 -25.36 -6.96 18.86
C ASP A 227 -24.82 -7.20 20.28
N CYS A 228 -23.49 -7.33 20.43
CA CYS A 228 -22.88 -7.70 21.72
C CYS A 228 -23.09 -6.65 22.82
N HIS A 229 -23.24 -5.36 22.47
CA HIS A 229 -23.20 -4.25 23.41
C HIS A 229 -24.58 -3.94 24.00
N SER A 230 -25.54 -3.56 23.16
CA SER A 230 -26.89 -3.16 23.59
C SER A 230 -27.82 -4.36 23.76
N ARG A 231 -27.58 -5.46 23.02
CA ARG A 231 -28.46 -6.64 22.95
C ARG A 231 -29.87 -6.34 22.41
N LYS A 232 -30.06 -5.18 21.75
CA LYS A 232 -31.38 -4.71 21.30
C LYS A 232 -31.60 -4.89 19.80
N VAL A 233 -30.53 -4.91 19.00
CA VAL A 233 -30.64 -4.95 17.54
C VAL A 233 -30.79 -6.40 17.10
N THR A 234 -32.04 -6.84 16.89
CA THR A 234 -32.33 -8.18 16.38
C THR A 234 -32.03 -8.28 14.89
N GLN A 235 -31.31 -9.34 14.52
CA GLN A 235 -30.82 -9.56 13.16
C GLN A 235 -30.56 -11.05 12.91
N LYS A 236 -30.45 -11.44 11.64
CA LYS A 236 -30.22 -12.81 11.20
C LYS A 236 -29.39 -12.83 9.92
N LEU A 237 -29.07 -14.02 9.44
CA LEU A 237 -28.44 -14.18 8.13
C LEU A 237 -29.34 -13.57 7.04
N GLY A 238 -28.78 -12.70 6.20
CA GLY A 238 -29.51 -11.94 5.18
C GLY A 238 -30.09 -10.61 5.67
N SER A 239 -29.94 -10.22 6.93
CA SER A 239 -30.33 -8.87 7.38
C SER A 239 -29.36 -7.83 6.82
N PHE A 240 -29.92 -6.77 6.24
CA PHE A 240 -29.21 -5.50 6.04
C PHE A 240 -29.51 -4.59 7.23
N VAL A 241 -28.50 -4.35 8.06
CA VAL A 241 -28.64 -3.54 9.27
C VAL A 241 -28.17 -2.13 8.95
N GLN A 242 -29.02 -1.13 9.19
CA GLN A 242 -28.73 0.25 8.87
C GLN A 242 -29.20 1.24 9.95
N MET A 243 -28.63 2.44 9.89
CA MET A 243 -29.08 3.61 10.62
C MET A 243 -28.90 4.86 9.78
N ASP A 244 -29.65 5.93 10.08
CA ASP A 244 -29.44 7.21 9.41
C ASP A 244 -28.01 7.71 9.67
N GLU A 245 -27.35 8.21 8.63
CA GLU A 245 -26.00 8.77 8.72
C GLU A 245 -25.88 9.87 9.77
N LYS A 246 -26.93 10.67 9.97
CA LYS A 246 -27.00 11.73 10.99
C LYS A 246 -26.90 11.19 12.43
N LEU A 247 -27.22 9.92 12.63
CA LEU A 247 -27.10 9.26 13.92
C LEU A 247 -25.69 8.68 14.16
N VAL A 248 -24.88 8.54 13.11
CA VAL A 248 -23.51 8.06 13.23
C VAL A 248 -22.61 9.22 13.63
N ASP A 249 -21.81 9.04 14.67
CA ASP A 249 -20.86 10.07 15.09
C ASP A 249 -19.70 10.16 14.08
N PRO A 250 -19.54 11.30 13.36
CA PRO A 250 -18.47 11.47 12.39
C PRO A 250 -17.11 11.79 13.03
N ASN A 251 -17.09 12.17 14.32
CA ASN A 251 -15.85 12.57 14.98
C ASN A 251 -14.98 11.35 15.31
N ARG A 252 -14.02 11.05 14.43
CA ARG A 252 -13.04 9.96 14.58
C ARG A 252 -12.22 9.96 15.87
N ARG A 253 -12.11 11.10 16.56
CA ARG A 253 -11.38 11.16 17.84
C ARG A 253 -12.14 10.50 18.98
N ASN A 254 -13.44 10.25 18.79
CA ASN A 254 -14.22 9.40 19.66
C ASN A 254 -14.00 7.94 19.26
N GLU A 255 -13.27 7.20 20.11
CA GLU A 255 -12.90 5.81 19.86
C GLU A 255 -14.13 4.90 19.81
N CYS A 256 -14.99 4.96 20.83
CA CYS A 256 -16.23 4.17 20.92
C CYS A 256 -17.46 5.09 21.06
N SER A 257 -18.16 5.33 19.94
CA SER A 257 -19.34 6.19 19.88
C SER A 257 -20.38 5.64 18.90
N THR A 258 -21.52 6.33 18.76
CA THR A 258 -22.69 5.89 17.99
C THR A 258 -22.32 5.60 16.53
N GLY A 259 -22.74 4.43 16.05
CA GLY A 259 -22.45 3.92 14.70
C GLY A 259 -22.39 2.41 14.69
N LEU A 260 -22.54 1.79 13.52
CA LEU A 260 -22.38 0.35 13.37
C LEU A 260 -20.88 0.02 13.35
N HIS A 261 -20.38 -0.59 14.43
CA HIS A 261 -18.97 -0.97 14.50
C HIS A 261 -18.72 -2.23 13.69
N ILE A 262 -17.85 -2.12 12.70
CA ILE A 262 -17.41 -3.22 11.84
C ILE A 262 -15.93 -3.49 12.11
N ALA A 263 -15.62 -4.76 12.33
CA ALA A 263 -14.34 -5.20 12.83
C ALA A 263 -13.45 -5.72 11.71
N ARG A 264 -12.15 -5.45 11.82
CA ARG A 264 -11.14 -6.32 11.21
C ARG A 264 -10.85 -7.52 12.10
N ARG A 265 -10.10 -8.50 11.57
CA ARG A 265 -9.83 -9.76 12.27
C ARG A 265 -9.16 -9.55 13.64
N GLY A 266 -8.23 -8.62 13.73
CA GLY A 266 -7.52 -8.30 14.99
C GLY A 266 -8.41 -7.78 16.12
N TYR A 267 -9.60 -7.25 15.81
CA TYR A 267 -10.52 -6.73 16.83
C TYR A 267 -11.33 -7.84 17.53
N LEU A 268 -11.46 -9.01 16.89
CA LEU A 268 -12.36 -10.08 17.34
C LEU A 268 -11.96 -10.65 18.71
N SER A 269 -10.70 -10.55 19.10
CA SER A 269 -10.20 -10.98 20.42
C SER A 269 -10.85 -10.23 21.60
N GLY A 270 -11.35 -9.01 21.37
CA GLY A 270 -11.94 -8.15 22.42
C GLY A 270 -13.43 -8.37 22.69
N PHE A 271 -14.10 -9.30 22.02
CA PHE A 271 -15.57 -9.46 22.11
C PHE A 271 -15.98 -10.84 22.64
N SER A 272 -17.00 -10.90 23.49
CA SER A 272 -17.48 -12.14 24.10
C SER A 272 -18.61 -12.85 23.34
N GLY A 273 -19.18 -12.25 22.28
CA GLY A 273 -20.27 -12.87 21.51
C GLY A 273 -19.86 -14.20 20.87
N ASP A 274 -20.79 -15.15 20.78
CA ASP A 274 -20.57 -16.53 20.36
C ASP A 274 -20.77 -16.76 18.85
N ILE A 275 -21.18 -15.73 18.10
CA ILE A 275 -21.39 -15.78 16.67
C ILE A 275 -20.41 -14.85 15.96
N ILE A 276 -19.68 -15.36 14.96
CA ILE A 276 -18.87 -14.55 14.04
C ILE A 276 -19.48 -14.66 12.65
N THR A 277 -19.79 -13.52 12.05
CA THR A 277 -20.34 -13.44 10.70
C THR A 277 -19.37 -12.74 9.75
N LEU A 278 -19.43 -13.11 8.47
CA LEU A 278 -18.96 -12.25 7.40
C LEU A 278 -20.05 -11.24 7.07
N VAL A 279 -19.64 -9.99 6.92
CA VAL A 279 -20.51 -8.89 6.51
C VAL A 279 -19.94 -8.20 5.28
N LYS A 280 -20.82 -7.70 4.42
CA LYS A 280 -20.43 -6.79 3.33
C LYS A 280 -20.77 -5.36 3.74
N VAL A 281 -19.83 -4.45 3.54
CA VAL A 281 -19.95 -3.02 3.86
C VAL A 281 -19.61 -2.22 2.61
N ALA A 282 -20.51 -1.32 2.23
CA ALA A 282 -20.27 -0.37 1.16
C ALA A 282 -19.18 0.65 1.58
N PRO A 283 -18.23 1.02 0.71
CA PRO A 283 -17.30 2.11 1.01
C PRO A 283 -18.00 3.42 1.37
N GLU A 284 -19.11 3.73 0.70
CA GLU A 284 -19.96 4.89 0.96
C GLU A 284 -20.79 4.81 2.26
N ASP A 285 -20.85 3.64 2.91
CA ASP A 285 -21.47 3.50 4.22
C ASP A 285 -20.50 3.72 5.38
N VAL A 286 -19.19 3.83 5.11
CA VAL A 286 -18.19 4.12 6.13
C VAL A 286 -18.19 5.61 6.45
N ILE A 287 -18.40 5.95 7.72
CA ILE A 287 -18.52 7.34 8.19
C ILE A 287 -17.25 7.82 8.88
N ALA A 288 -16.61 6.98 9.69
CA ALA A 288 -15.38 7.33 10.38
C ALA A 288 -14.53 6.11 10.76
N VAL A 289 -13.21 6.27 10.72
CA VAL A 289 -12.24 5.28 11.21
C VAL A 289 -11.43 5.90 12.35
N PRO A 290 -11.63 5.49 13.61
CA PRO A 290 -10.89 6.05 14.74
C PRO A 290 -9.39 5.72 14.67
N PRO A 291 -8.47 6.70 14.72
CA PRO A 291 -7.03 6.43 14.64
C PRO A 291 -6.48 5.72 15.88
N GLY A 292 -7.08 5.93 17.07
CA GLY A 292 -6.70 5.27 18.33
C GLY A 292 -7.13 3.80 18.43
N GLU A 293 -8.19 3.42 17.70
CA GLU A 293 -8.69 2.04 17.63
C GLU A 293 -8.72 1.56 16.17
N PRO A 294 -7.54 1.34 15.55
CA PRO A 294 -7.45 1.12 14.12
C PRO A 294 -8.07 -0.20 13.67
N ASN A 295 -8.61 -1.02 14.57
CA ASN A 295 -9.15 -2.34 14.26
C ASN A 295 -10.67 -2.36 14.01
N LYS A 296 -11.35 -1.21 14.07
CA LYS A 296 -12.74 -1.07 13.65
C LYS A 296 -13.00 0.21 12.88
N MET A 297 -14.12 0.21 12.17
CA MET A 297 -14.70 1.41 11.56
C MET A 297 -16.13 1.61 12.08
N ARG A 298 -16.63 2.84 11.96
CA ARG A 298 -18.05 3.18 12.15
C ARG A 298 -18.71 3.33 10.78
N ALA A 299 -19.72 2.52 10.55
CA ALA A 299 -20.52 2.54 9.34
C ALA A 299 -21.99 2.87 9.65
N LYS A 300 -22.73 3.25 8.61
CA LYS A 300 -24.20 3.42 8.67
C LYS A 300 -24.97 2.18 8.19
N GLY A 301 -24.32 1.26 7.49
CA GLY A 301 -24.95 0.06 6.91
C GLY A 301 -24.01 -1.14 6.84
N TYR A 302 -24.55 -2.35 7.01
CA TYR A 302 -23.86 -3.61 6.67
C TYR A 302 -24.84 -4.74 6.35
N HIS A 303 -24.42 -5.66 5.49
CA HIS A 303 -25.19 -6.85 5.12
C HIS A 303 -24.57 -8.11 5.74
N ILE A 304 -25.34 -8.91 6.48
CA ILE A 304 -24.89 -10.20 7.03
C ILE A 304 -25.01 -11.29 5.97
N VAL A 305 -23.89 -11.74 5.42
CA VAL A 305 -23.86 -12.61 4.23
C VAL A 305 -23.53 -14.07 4.54
N ALA A 306 -22.81 -14.33 5.63
CA ALA A 306 -22.50 -15.69 6.08
C ALA A 306 -22.28 -15.75 7.60
N VAL A 307 -22.63 -16.89 8.19
CA VAL A 307 -22.26 -17.25 9.57
C VAL A 307 -21.07 -18.20 9.50
N LEU A 308 -19.97 -17.85 10.17
CA LEU A 308 -18.76 -18.67 10.15
C LEU A 308 -18.89 -19.88 11.10
N PRO A 309 -18.36 -21.05 10.70
CA PRO A 309 -18.31 -22.24 11.56
C PRO A 309 -17.68 -21.96 12.94
N ALA A 310 -18.23 -22.53 14.00
CA ALA A 310 -17.77 -22.24 15.37
C ALA A 310 -16.30 -22.66 15.62
N ASP A 311 -15.85 -23.73 14.97
CA ASP A 311 -14.49 -24.26 15.02
C ASP A 311 -13.44 -23.32 14.38
N VAL A 312 -13.82 -22.38 13.50
CA VAL A 312 -12.88 -21.37 12.98
C VAL A 312 -12.73 -20.14 13.89
N HIS A 313 -13.62 -19.96 14.88
CA HIS A 313 -13.61 -18.77 15.74
C HIS A 313 -12.31 -18.60 16.53
N PRO A 314 -11.70 -19.64 17.15
CA PRO A 314 -10.43 -19.50 17.87
C PRO A 314 -9.28 -19.01 16.98
N THR A 315 -9.23 -19.46 15.72
CA THR A 315 -8.24 -19.03 14.73
C THR A 315 -8.38 -17.53 14.45
N LEU A 316 -9.59 -17.08 14.14
CA LEU A 316 -9.88 -15.66 13.89
C LEU A 316 -9.59 -14.77 15.10
N ARG A 317 -9.98 -15.21 16.31
CA ARG A 317 -9.70 -14.49 17.57
C ARG A 317 -8.22 -14.43 17.91
N SER A 318 -7.42 -15.36 17.41
CA SER A 318 -5.96 -15.32 17.49
C SER A 318 -5.34 -14.41 16.41
N ASN A 319 -6.16 -13.61 15.73
CA ASN A 319 -5.80 -12.77 14.59
C ASN A 319 -5.17 -13.56 13.43
N LYS A 320 -5.56 -14.83 13.24
CA LYS A 320 -5.08 -15.66 12.14
C LYS A 320 -6.16 -15.79 11.06
N PRO A 321 -5.77 -15.67 9.79
CA PRO A 321 -6.70 -15.82 8.67
C PRO A 321 -7.40 -17.19 8.68
N MET A 322 -8.64 -17.20 8.20
CA MET A 322 -9.47 -18.41 8.15
C MET A 322 -9.22 -19.26 6.91
N THR A 323 -8.29 -18.90 6.03
CA THR A 323 -8.17 -19.53 4.72
C THR A 323 -7.51 -20.90 4.72
N GLY A 324 -6.89 -21.30 5.84
CA GLY A 324 -6.52 -22.69 6.11
C GLY A 324 -7.69 -23.62 6.48
N HIS A 325 -8.90 -23.08 6.75
CA HIS A 325 -10.08 -23.86 7.10
C HIS A 325 -10.99 -24.05 5.88
N GLU A 326 -11.12 -25.28 5.39
CA GLU A 326 -11.76 -25.60 4.10
C GLU A 326 -13.15 -24.98 3.92
N LYS A 327 -14.04 -25.13 4.91
CA LYS A 327 -15.40 -24.58 4.80
C LYS A 327 -15.43 -23.06 4.86
N ALA A 328 -14.51 -22.44 5.61
CA ALA A 328 -14.49 -20.99 5.80
C ALA A 328 -13.86 -20.30 4.58
N SER A 329 -12.84 -20.91 3.98
CA SER A 329 -12.22 -20.42 2.75
C SER A 329 -13.16 -20.53 1.53
N LYS A 330 -13.96 -21.61 1.46
CA LYS A 330 -15.05 -21.75 0.49
C LYS A 330 -16.14 -20.70 0.67
N LEU A 331 -16.63 -20.52 1.91
CA LEU A 331 -17.61 -19.46 2.23
C LEU A 331 -17.10 -18.07 1.84
N LEU A 332 -15.82 -17.79 2.09
CA LEU A 332 -15.23 -16.51 1.71
C LEU A 332 -15.20 -16.31 0.19
N ALA A 333 -14.84 -17.35 -0.57
CA ALA A 333 -14.86 -17.30 -2.03
C ALA A 333 -16.26 -16.98 -2.56
N ASP A 334 -17.27 -17.66 -2.02
CA ASP A 334 -18.66 -17.41 -2.38
C ASP A 334 -19.10 -15.98 -2.04
N VAL A 335 -18.71 -15.48 -0.87
CA VAL A 335 -19.00 -14.10 -0.47
C VAL A 335 -18.35 -13.07 -1.42
N ILE A 336 -17.08 -13.29 -1.79
CA ILE A 336 -16.36 -12.42 -2.74
C ILE A 336 -17.07 -12.42 -4.10
N LYS A 337 -17.48 -13.60 -4.59
CA LYS A 337 -18.19 -13.77 -5.88
C LYS A 337 -19.66 -13.36 -5.87
N GLY A 338 -20.21 -12.96 -4.71
CA GLY A 338 -21.63 -12.60 -4.59
C GLY A 338 -22.56 -13.82 -4.49
N ASN A 339 -22.02 -15.03 -4.40
CA ASN A 339 -22.76 -16.29 -4.23
C ASN A 339 -23.16 -16.52 -2.76
N HIS A 340 -23.76 -15.50 -2.13
CA HIS A 340 -24.14 -15.51 -0.73
C HIS A 340 -25.61 -15.14 -0.54
N THR A 341 -26.12 -15.27 0.68
CA THR A 341 -27.51 -14.91 1.02
C THR A 341 -27.80 -13.48 0.58
N SER A 342 -28.91 -13.28 -0.13
CA SER A 342 -29.42 -11.96 -0.51
C SER A 342 -29.98 -11.21 0.69
N ILE A 343 -30.26 -9.92 0.53
CA ILE A 343 -30.93 -9.13 1.58
C ILE A 343 -32.37 -9.63 1.72
N LEU A 344 -32.71 -10.14 2.90
CA LEU A 344 -34.03 -10.70 3.23
C LEU A 344 -34.89 -9.72 4.05
N GLU A 345 -34.23 -8.84 4.80
CA GLU A 345 -34.89 -7.84 5.63
C GLU A 345 -33.98 -6.63 5.83
N ILE A 346 -34.61 -5.49 6.07
CA ILE A 346 -33.95 -4.25 6.49
C ILE A 346 -34.19 -4.08 7.99
N VAL A 347 -33.12 -4.05 8.77
CA VAL A 347 -33.13 -3.75 10.21
C VAL A 347 -32.71 -2.29 10.36
N ASN A 348 -33.65 -1.41 10.65
CA ASN A 348 -33.41 0.01 10.77
C ASN A 348 -33.31 0.43 12.24
N ILE A 349 -32.23 1.11 12.62
CA ILE A 349 -32.02 1.65 13.97
C ILE A 349 -32.37 3.15 13.94
N GLY A 350 -33.44 3.53 14.64
CA GLY A 350 -33.94 4.90 14.64
C GLY A 350 -33.35 5.83 15.71
N SER A 351 -32.57 5.32 16.67
CA SER A 351 -31.90 6.15 17.67
C SER A 351 -30.61 5.54 18.24
N ALA A 352 -29.80 6.35 18.91
CA ALA A 352 -28.52 5.95 19.47
C ALA A 352 -28.63 4.71 20.38
N TYR A 353 -27.54 3.93 20.47
CA TYR A 353 -27.45 2.73 21.31
C TYR A 353 -28.48 1.62 20.99
N GLY A 354 -28.85 1.49 19.71
CA GLY A 354 -29.77 0.43 19.26
C GLY A 354 -31.22 0.70 19.67
N GLY A 355 -31.63 1.96 19.79
CA GLY A 355 -33.02 2.33 20.06
C GLY A 355 -33.86 2.41 18.78
N ASN A 356 -35.18 2.34 18.95
CA ASN A 356 -36.18 2.44 17.86
C ASN A 356 -35.88 1.49 16.70
N VAL A 357 -35.64 0.20 17.00
CA VAL A 357 -35.34 -0.81 15.99
C VAL A 357 -36.63 -1.24 15.28
N THR A 358 -36.64 -1.15 13.96
CA THR A 358 -37.71 -1.70 13.10
C THR A 358 -37.13 -2.72 12.13
N VAL A 359 -37.89 -3.77 11.83
CA VAL A 359 -37.49 -4.82 10.89
C VAL A 359 -38.53 -4.93 9.79
N THR A 360 -38.11 -4.69 8.55
CA THR A 360 -38.97 -4.72 7.37
C THR A 360 -38.51 -5.83 6.43
N PRO A 361 -39.30 -6.90 6.20
CA PRO A 361 -39.00 -7.91 5.19
C PRO A 361 -38.90 -7.30 3.80
N VAL A 362 -37.96 -7.78 2.98
CA VAL A 362 -37.86 -7.37 1.57
C VAL A 362 -38.81 -8.24 0.75
N GLU A 363 -39.78 -7.61 0.08
CA GLU A 363 -40.78 -8.31 -0.73
C GLU A 363 -40.10 -9.05 -1.90
N GLY A 364 -40.52 -10.29 -2.13
CA GLY A 364 -39.94 -11.14 -3.19
C GLY A 364 -38.51 -11.64 -2.90
N ALA A 365 -37.94 -11.33 -1.72
CA ALA A 365 -36.62 -11.83 -1.33
C ALA A 365 -36.67 -13.35 -1.17
N LYS A 366 -36.14 -14.07 -2.15
CA LYS A 366 -35.97 -15.51 -2.07
C LYS A 366 -34.77 -15.78 -1.18
N LYS A 367 -35.01 -16.48 -0.07
CA LYS A 367 -33.94 -17.17 0.64
C LYS A 367 -33.31 -18.13 -0.37
N MET A 368 -32.08 -17.85 -0.78
CA MET A 368 -31.35 -18.83 -1.59
C MET A 368 -31.40 -20.16 -0.83
N ALA A 369 -31.78 -21.25 -1.50
CA ALA A 369 -31.47 -22.57 -1.00
C ALA A 369 -29.99 -22.53 -0.62
N ARG A 370 -29.61 -23.04 0.57
CA ARG A 370 -28.20 -23.03 1.02
C ARG A 370 -27.37 -23.46 -0.17
N ALA A 371 -26.70 -22.51 -0.83
CA ALA A 371 -25.82 -22.86 -1.93
C ALA A 371 -24.81 -23.83 -1.32
N ASP A 372 -24.54 -24.93 -1.99
CA ASP A 372 -23.48 -25.83 -1.55
C ASP A 372 -22.23 -24.97 -1.38
N VAL A 373 -21.78 -24.84 -0.14
CA VAL A 373 -20.67 -23.96 0.21
C VAL A 373 -19.47 -24.32 -0.64
N GLY A 374 -18.91 -23.35 -1.35
CA GLY A 374 -17.74 -23.51 -2.21
C GLY A 374 -18.05 -23.67 -3.70
N THR A 375 -19.18 -23.15 -4.19
CA THR A 375 -19.43 -23.06 -5.65
C THR A 375 -18.41 -22.18 -6.35
N SER A 376 -17.74 -21.30 -5.62
CA SER A 376 -16.77 -20.33 -6.13
C SER A 376 -15.30 -20.72 -5.90
N GLY A 377 -15.06 -21.99 -5.52
CA GLY A 377 -13.71 -22.47 -5.21
C GLY A 377 -13.24 -22.09 -3.80
N VAL A 378 -11.98 -21.68 -3.67
CA VAL A 378 -11.32 -21.42 -2.37
C VAL A 378 -10.65 -20.06 -2.39
N ALA A 379 -10.97 -19.20 -1.43
CA ALA A 379 -10.31 -17.92 -1.26
C ALA A 379 -9.05 -18.05 -0.39
N LYS A 380 -8.04 -17.23 -0.66
CA LYS A 380 -6.86 -17.04 0.18
C LYS A 380 -6.85 -15.61 0.70
N ALA A 381 -6.66 -15.42 2.01
CA ALA A 381 -6.57 -14.08 2.55
C ALA A 381 -5.31 -13.41 2.00
N LEU A 382 -5.38 -12.11 1.74
CA LEU A 382 -4.27 -11.34 1.19
C LEU A 382 -3.04 -11.38 2.11
N ASP A 383 -3.28 -11.46 3.42
CA ASP A 383 -2.26 -11.60 4.48
C ASP A 383 -1.93 -13.04 4.87
N ASP A 384 -2.56 -14.04 4.25
CA ASP A 384 -2.19 -15.47 4.34
C ASP A 384 -1.35 -15.92 3.14
N ARG A 385 -1.31 -15.09 2.10
CA ARG A 385 -0.35 -15.27 1.03
C ARG A 385 1.02 -15.19 1.70
N PRO A 386 2.02 -15.96 1.23
CA PRO A 386 3.39 -15.58 1.55
C PRO A 386 3.43 -14.08 1.29
N GLU A 387 3.95 -13.30 2.23
CA GLU A 387 4.26 -11.90 1.90
C GLU A 387 4.82 -11.99 0.48
N VAL A 388 4.49 -11.03 -0.36
CA VAL A 388 5.55 -10.62 -1.26
C VAL A 388 6.62 -10.10 -0.28
N ILE A 389 7.36 -11.01 0.38
CA ILE A 389 8.79 -11.12 0.24
C ILE A 389 8.89 -10.79 -1.23
N GLU A 390 9.03 -9.49 -1.53
CA GLU A 390 10.00 -9.02 -2.49
C GLU A 390 11.03 -10.09 -2.39
N GLU A 391 10.95 -11.08 -3.28
CA GLU A 391 11.78 -12.25 -3.16
C GLU A 391 13.11 -11.56 -3.07
N LYS A 392 13.74 -11.57 -1.89
CA LYS A 392 15.11 -11.12 -1.75
C LYS A 392 15.84 -12.25 -2.43
N VAL A 393 15.64 -12.38 -3.74
CA VAL A 393 16.65 -12.22 -4.75
C VAL A 393 17.52 -11.13 -4.17
N ASP A 394 18.40 -11.60 -3.29
CA ASP A 394 19.53 -10.87 -2.81
C ASP A 394 20.30 -10.71 -4.10
N VAL A 395 19.96 -9.65 -4.85
CA VAL A 395 20.72 -9.26 -6.01
C VAL A 395 21.98 -8.76 -5.38
N SER A 396 22.89 -9.70 -5.15
CA SER A 396 24.11 -9.50 -4.39
C SER A 396 24.76 -8.26 -4.97
N ILE A 397 25.01 -7.26 -4.12
CA ILE A 397 25.74 -6.05 -4.55
C ILE A 397 27.06 -6.47 -5.20
N ARG A 398 27.62 -7.61 -4.78
CA ARG A 398 28.80 -8.22 -5.38
C ARG A 398 28.55 -8.74 -6.79
N ASP A 399 27.39 -9.33 -7.07
CA ASP A 399 27.00 -9.83 -8.39
C ASP A 399 26.58 -8.68 -9.31
N LEU A 400 25.91 -7.65 -8.79
CA LEU A 400 25.60 -6.44 -9.53
C LEU A 400 26.87 -5.65 -9.86
N ARG A 401 27.76 -5.43 -8.88
CA ARG A 401 29.07 -4.81 -9.12
C ARG A 401 29.89 -5.64 -10.09
N LYS A 402 29.99 -6.96 -9.93
CA LYS A 402 30.64 -7.81 -10.94
C LYS A 402 30.03 -7.65 -12.33
N ARG A 403 28.71 -7.67 -12.46
CA ARG A 403 28.02 -7.52 -13.75
C ARG A 403 28.25 -6.14 -14.38
N VAL A 404 28.30 -5.07 -13.58
CA VAL A 404 28.58 -3.69 -14.05
C VAL A 404 30.06 -3.50 -14.36
N ASP A 405 30.95 -3.98 -13.50
CA ASP A 405 32.40 -3.96 -13.68
C ASP A 405 32.81 -4.78 -14.93
N GLU A 406 32.15 -5.91 -15.20
CA GLU A 406 32.32 -6.72 -16.41
C GLU A 406 31.88 -5.97 -17.69
N VAL A 407 30.86 -5.12 -17.61
CA VAL A 407 30.43 -4.24 -18.71
C VAL A 407 31.44 -3.12 -18.95
N GLU A 408 32.02 -2.54 -17.90
CA GLU A 408 33.12 -1.57 -18.06
C GLU A 408 34.39 -2.22 -18.62
N LEU A 409 34.74 -3.42 -18.16
CA LEU A 409 35.89 -4.20 -18.65
C LEU A 409 35.72 -4.68 -20.10
N SER A 410 34.50 -5.01 -20.54
CA SER A 410 34.22 -5.38 -21.94
C SER A 410 34.28 -4.16 -22.88
N ARG A 411 33.90 -2.97 -22.39
CA ARG A 411 34.08 -1.68 -23.08
C ARG A 411 35.56 -1.31 -23.21
N GLN A 412 36.38 -1.57 -22.19
CA GLN A 412 37.84 -1.34 -22.24
C GLN A 412 38.61 -2.33 -23.13
N LYS A 413 38.06 -3.52 -23.43
CA LYS A 413 38.71 -4.55 -24.26
C LYS A 413 38.53 -4.40 -25.78
N LYS A 414 37.82 -3.37 -26.24
CA LYS A 414 37.80 -2.99 -27.67
C LYS A 414 38.38 -1.59 -27.92
N PRO A 415 39.68 -1.33 -27.67
CA PRO A 415 40.35 -0.34 -28.51
C PRO A 415 40.57 -1.00 -29.86
N SER A 416 39.97 -0.44 -30.92
CA SER A 416 40.36 -0.82 -32.27
C SER A 416 41.87 -0.55 -32.43
N LYS A 417 42.57 -1.33 -33.27
CA LYS A 417 44.00 -1.09 -33.60
C LYS A 417 44.27 0.36 -34.08
N ALA A 418 43.24 1.11 -34.44
CA ALA A 418 43.34 2.53 -34.79
C ALA A 418 43.55 3.45 -33.56
N VAL A 419 42.96 3.14 -32.39
CA VAL A 419 43.11 3.94 -31.16
C VAL A 419 44.52 3.84 -30.58
N GLN A 420 45.16 2.66 -30.69
CA GLN A 420 46.55 2.47 -30.26
C GLN A 420 47.55 3.20 -31.16
N LYS A 421 47.22 3.42 -32.44
CA LYS A 421 48.08 4.14 -33.39
C LYS A 421 47.93 5.67 -33.28
N ALA A 422 46.76 6.16 -32.87
CA ALA A 422 46.51 7.58 -32.63
C ALA A 422 47.14 8.11 -31.33
N ALA A 423 47.19 7.29 -30.27
CA ALA A 423 47.83 7.65 -29.01
C ALA A 423 49.36 7.83 -29.13
N ALA A 424 49.99 7.29 -30.17
CA ALA A 424 51.42 7.41 -30.43
C ALA A 424 51.82 8.64 -31.26
N SER A 425 50.88 9.33 -31.92
CA SER A 425 51.20 10.43 -32.85
C SER A 425 50.76 11.83 -32.37
N GLY A 426 50.07 11.95 -31.23
CA GLY A 426 49.84 13.24 -30.58
C GLY A 426 48.96 14.25 -31.34
N ASP A 427 48.14 13.81 -32.30
CA ASP A 427 47.23 14.70 -33.05
C ASP A 427 45.76 14.35 -32.73
N LEU A 428 45.10 15.22 -31.97
CA LEU A 428 43.72 15.06 -31.48
C LEU A 428 42.65 15.41 -32.53
N SER A 429 43.02 15.75 -33.77
CA SER A 429 42.05 16.13 -34.80
C SER A 429 41.32 14.96 -35.48
N ALA A 430 41.81 13.72 -35.37
CA ALA A 430 41.22 12.56 -36.05
C ALA A 430 40.15 11.79 -35.23
N ALA A 431 40.00 12.07 -33.93
CA ALA A 431 39.11 11.30 -33.06
C ALA A 431 37.61 11.67 -33.17
N ILE A 432 37.29 12.81 -33.78
CA ILE A 432 35.90 13.33 -33.85
C ILE A 432 35.16 12.85 -35.12
N SER A 433 35.86 12.51 -36.20
CA SER A 433 35.21 12.20 -37.49
C SER A 433 34.82 10.73 -37.71
N ALA A 434 35.11 9.82 -36.77
CA ALA A 434 34.78 8.39 -36.91
C ALA A 434 33.49 7.95 -36.20
N ALA A 435 32.80 8.86 -35.49
CA ALA A 435 31.55 8.58 -34.79
C ALA A 435 30.29 8.72 -35.68
N MET A 436 30.45 9.11 -36.95
CA MET A 436 29.33 9.28 -37.90
C MET A 436 29.61 8.55 -39.21
N THR A 437 29.53 7.22 -39.20
CA THR A 437 29.23 6.44 -40.43
C THR A 437 28.87 5.01 -40.06
N ALA A 438 27.58 4.68 -40.17
CA ALA A 438 27.14 3.30 -40.31
C ALA A 438 27.36 2.86 -41.77
N PRO A 439 27.88 1.65 -42.03
CA PRO A 439 27.68 1.00 -43.31
C PRO A 439 26.55 -0.03 -43.21
N SER A 440 25.61 0.12 -44.14
CA SER A 440 24.56 -0.80 -44.51
C SER A 440 25.08 -2.01 -45.31
N GLU A 441 24.42 -3.17 -45.09
CA GLU A 441 24.14 -4.31 -46.01
C GLU A 441 25.23 -5.35 -46.38
N PRO A 442 24.90 -6.57 -46.89
CA PRO A 442 23.58 -7.25 -47.06
C PRO A 442 23.51 -8.75 -46.59
N VAL A 443 22.32 -9.32 -46.79
CA VAL A 443 21.79 -10.68 -46.57
C VAL A 443 22.62 -11.84 -47.17
N SER A 444 22.74 -12.97 -46.46
CA SER A 444 22.64 -14.33 -47.05
C SER A 444 22.43 -15.43 -46.00
N SER A 445 21.45 -16.31 -46.27
CA SER A 445 21.28 -17.65 -45.68
C SER A 445 22.25 -18.65 -46.33
N PRO A 446 22.56 -19.82 -45.70
CA PRO A 446 21.84 -21.05 -46.08
C PRO A 446 21.65 -22.09 -44.96
N GLU A 447 20.89 -23.12 -45.31
CA GLU A 447 20.38 -24.25 -44.53
C GLU A 447 21.41 -25.33 -44.11
N SER A 448 20.99 -26.08 -43.07
CA SER A 448 21.19 -27.54 -42.85
C SER A 448 22.58 -28.10 -42.51
N LYS A 449 22.68 -28.78 -41.35
CA LYS A 449 22.79 -30.26 -41.24
C LYS A 449 23.17 -30.72 -39.81
N ILE A 450 22.29 -31.57 -39.30
CA ILE A 450 22.47 -32.79 -38.48
C ILE A 450 23.91 -33.10 -38.01
N GLY A 451 24.06 -33.26 -36.68
CA GLY A 451 25.22 -33.88 -36.04
C GLY A 451 24.85 -34.50 -34.68
N LYS A 452 24.87 -35.84 -34.63
CA LYS A 452 24.58 -36.72 -33.49
C LYS A 452 25.58 -36.60 -32.34
N GLY A 453 25.11 -36.98 -31.15
CA GLY A 453 25.91 -37.62 -30.08
C GLY A 453 26.10 -36.75 -28.84
N THR A 454 25.99 -37.23 -27.61
CA THR A 454 25.82 -38.57 -27.03
C THR A 454 25.49 -38.33 -25.56
N ALA A 455 24.58 -39.12 -25.01
CA ALA A 455 24.21 -39.10 -23.60
C ALA A 455 25.33 -39.68 -22.70
N LYS A 456 25.47 -39.10 -21.51
CA LYS A 456 26.08 -39.71 -20.30
C LYS A 456 25.25 -39.30 -19.08
N PRO A 457 25.31 -40.05 -17.96
CA PRO A 457 24.12 -40.41 -17.21
C PRO A 457 23.95 -39.59 -15.93
N THR A 458 22.74 -39.71 -15.39
CA THR A 458 22.28 -39.43 -14.03
C THR A 458 23.30 -39.79 -12.93
N PRO A 459 23.28 -39.06 -11.80
CA PRO A 459 23.55 -39.66 -10.51
C PRO A 459 22.29 -39.71 -9.62
N GLU A 460 22.30 -40.76 -8.80
CA GLU A 460 21.27 -41.24 -7.91
C GLU A 460 20.86 -40.28 -6.79
N LYS A 461 19.61 -40.47 -6.37
CA LYS A 461 19.07 -40.12 -5.06
C LYS A 461 19.87 -40.79 -3.95
N VAL A 462 20.19 -40.04 -2.90
CA VAL A 462 20.38 -40.60 -1.56
C VAL A 462 19.39 -39.95 -0.61
N GLU A 463 18.44 -40.78 -0.21
CA GLU A 463 17.43 -40.57 0.81
C GLU A 463 18.08 -40.76 2.19
N LYS A 464 17.88 -39.84 3.13
CA LYS A 464 18.13 -40.09 4.56
C LYS A 464 16.98 -39.59 5.42
N SER A 465 16.03 -40.51 5.58
CA SER A 465 15.36 -40.92 6.84
C SER A 465 15.28 -39.93 8.00
N LYS A 466 14.03 -39.65 8.36
CA LYS A 466 13.52 -39.05 9.60
C LYS A 466 13.92 -39.85 10.84
N LYS A 467 14.19 -39.16 11.95
CA LYS A 467 14.10 -39.71 13.31
C LYS A 467 13.28 -38.77 14.20
N VAL A 468 12.24 -39.33 14.81
CA VAL A 468 11.33 -38.75 15.79
C VAL A 468 11.92 -38.99 17.18
N VAL A 469 11.98 -37.96 18.03
CA VAL A 469 12.11 -38.12 19.49
C VAL A 469 11.31 -37.01 20.19
N GLU A 470 10.43 -37.41 21.12
CA GLU A 470 9.64 -36.56 22.01
C GLU A 470 10.39 -36.22 23.32
N LYS A 471 10.15 -34.99 23.81
CA LYS A 471 10.14 -34.46 25.20
C LYS A 471 11.40 -34.43 26.10
N ALA A 472 11.81 -33.21 26.45
CA ALA A 472 11.98 -32.73 27.84
C ALA A 472 11.93 -31.20 27.90
N LYS A 473 11.32 -30.62 28.95
CA LYS A 473 11.04 -29.19 29.13
C LYS A 473 12.26 -28.52 29.79
N ALA A 474 13.12 -27.88 28.99
CA ALA A 474 14.25 -27.10 29.49
C ALA A 474 13.82 -25.66 29.81
N GLU A 475 14.20 -25.15 30.98
CA GLU A 475 14.13 -23.72 31.31
C GLU A 475 14.96 -22.94 30.29
N LYS A 476 14.31 -22.05 29.52
CA LYS A 476 15.00 -21.21 28.55
C LYS A 476 15.86 -20.18 29.31
N GLU A 477 17.17 -20.22 29.09
CA GLU A 477 18.07 -19.13 29.44
C GLU A 477 17.51 -17.81 28.91
N LEU A 478 17.49 -16.79 29.77
CA LEU A 478 17.00 -15.47 29.38
C LEU A 478 17.96 -14.85 28.35
N PRO A 479 17.45 -14.15 27.33
CA PRO A 479 18.29 -13.37 26.43
C PRO A 479 19.22 -12.43 27.21
N GLU A 480 20.48 -12.28 26.79
CA GLU A 480 21.51 -11.46 27.47
C GLU A 480 21.01 -10.05 27.83
N LYS A 481 20.25 -9.42 26.93
CA LYS A 481 19.65 -8.09 27.15
C LYS A 481 18.66 -8.06 28.32
N HIS A 482 17.95 -9.15 28.58
CA HIS A 482 17.02 -9.22 29.72
C HIS A 482 17.77 -9.39 31.03
N THR A 483 18.89 -10.13 31.03
CA THR A 483 19.77 -10.27 32.19
C THR A 483 20.41 -8.92 32.54
N LEU A 484 20.96 -8.21 31.54
CA LEU A 484 21.51 -6.86 31.69
C LEU A 484 20.44 -5.84 32.15
N ALA A 485 19.21 -5.92 31.65
CA ALA A 485 18.13 -5.03 32.08
C ALA A 485 17.78 -5.18 33.58
N LEU A 486 17.92 -6.39 34.14
CA LEU A 486 17.70 -6.64 35.57
C LEU A 486 18.84 -6.07 36.43
N VAL A 487 20.08 -6.15 35.94
CA VAL A 487 21.25 -5.54 36.60
C VAL A 487 21.09 -4.02 36.64
N LEU A 488 20.79 -3.38 35.50
CA LEU A 488 20.61 -1.93 35.43
C LEU A 488 19.44 -1.43 36.28
N HIS A 489 18.37 -2.23 36.41
CA HIS A 489 17.25 -1.91 37.30
C HIS A 489 17.65 -1.99 38.78
N ALA A 490 18.45 -2.99 39.16
CA ALA A 490 19.00 -3.12 40.51
C ALA A 490 20.00 -1.99 40.85
N GLU A 491 20.69 -1.44 39.86
CA GLU A 491 21.54 -0.24 39.97
C GLU A 491 20.72 1.07 40.07
N GLY A 492 19.39 1.00 40.05
CA GLY A 492 18.51 2.16 40.22
C GLY A 492 18.29 2.99 38.96
N LYS A 493 18.72 2.51 37.77
CA LYS A 493 18.43 3.21 36.52
C LYS A 493 16.94 3.22 36.24
N SER A 494 16.49 4.35 35.68
CA SER A 494 15.13 4.56 35.23
C SER A 494 14.78 3.62 34.07
N ASN A 495 13.51 3.20 33.97
CA ASN A 495 13.07 2.36 32.85
C ASN A 495 13.39 3.00 31.49
N ARG A 496 13.30 4.33 31.39
CA ARG A 496 13.64 5.08 30.17
C ARG A 496 15.14 5.03 29.84
N GLN A 497 16.00 5.02 30.86
CA GLN A 497 17.45 4.88 30.68
C GLN A 497 17.81 3.48 30.19
N ILE A 498 17.18 2.44 30.75
CA ILE A 498 17.37 1.05 30.34
C ILE A 498 16.88 0.82 28.89
N GLU A 499 15.76 1.44 28.51
CA GLU A 499 15.27 1.42 27.13
C GLU A 499 16.26 2.05 26.14
N ALA A 500 16.85 3.19 26.51
CA ALA A 500 17.82 3.89 25.67
C ALA A 500 19.14 3.12 25.54
N GLU A 501 19.62 2.49 26.60
CA GLU A 501 20.92 1.81 26.66
C GLU A 501 20.91 0.43 26.02
N LEU A 502 19.85 -0.36 26.23
CA LEU A 502 19.77 -1.73 25.72
C LEU A 502 18.97 -1.87 24.41
N HIS A 503 18.38 -0.77 23.95
CA HIS A 503 17.43 -0.72 22.83
C HIS A 503 16.32 -1.77 22.98
N ILE A 504 15.83 -1.95 24.21
CA ILE A 504 14.74 -2.86 24.54
C ILE A 504 13.43 -2.06 24.59
N CYS A 505 12.35 -2.59 24.01
CA CYS A 505 11.09 -1.85 24.00
C CYS A 505 10.41 -1.89 25.38
N ARG A 506 9.74 -0.78 25.75
CA ARG A 506 9.04 -0.59 27.02
C ARG A 506 8.09 -1.71 27.41
N LYS A 507 7.39 -2.31 26.43
CA LYS A 507 6.46 -3.42 26.66
C LYS A 507 7.19 -4.69 27.12
N THR A 508 8.37 -4.97 26.56
CA THR A 508 9.20 -6.12 26.95
C THR A 508 9.82 -5.90 28.32
N LEU A 509 10.30 -4.69 28.60
CA LEU A 509 10.84 -4.33 29.91
C LEU A 509 9.78 -4.42 31.02
N LYS A 510 8.57 -3.92 30.74
CA LYS A 510 7.42 -4.04 31.65
C LYS A 510 7.07 -5.51 31.94
N LYS A 511 6.95 -6.35 30.90
CA LYS A 511 6.69 -7.79 31.09
C LYS A 511 7.79 -8.48 31.90
N LEU A 512 9.04 -8.11 31.67
CA LEU A 512 10.20 -8.68 32.36
C LEU A 512 10.19 -8.36 33.86
N PHE A 513 9.84 -7.11 34.22
CA PHE A 513 9.80 -6.63 35.60
C PHE A 513 8.53 -7.10 36.33
N ASP A 514 7.36 -7.06 35.66
CA ASP A 514 6.10 -7.57 36.20
C ASP A 514 6.21 -9.08 36.54
N ALA A 515 6.86 -9.86 35.67
CA ALA A 515 7.08 -11.30 35.90
C ALA A 515 7.99 -11.60 37.11
N ARG A 516 8.71 -10.60 37.63
CA ARG A 516 9.60 -10.71 38.79
C ARG A 516 9.20 -9.82 39.97
N GLY A 517 8.03 -9.19 39.92
CA GLY A 517 7.53 -8.31 40.97
C GLY A 517 8.36 -7.03 41.19
N LEU A 518 9.13 -6.61 40.19
CA LEU A 518 9.96 -5.39 40.28
C LEU A 518 9.12 -4.15 39.94
N LYS A 519 9.18 -3.13 40.80
CA LYS A 519 8.48 -1.86 40.59
C LYS A 519 9.26 -0.97 39.59
N PRO A 520 8.58 -0.15 38.78
CA PRO A 520 9.24 0.81 37.90
C PRO A 520 10.09 1.79 38.71
N ASN A 521 11.34 1.98 38.31
CA ASN A 521 12.14 3.10 38.75
C ASN A 521 11.93 4.22 37.72
N GLY A 522 11.35 5.35 38.14
CA GLY A 522 11.25 6.63 37.39
C GLY A 522 10.89 6.56 35.92
#